data_AF-E2ABL7-F1
#
_entry.id   AF-E2ABL7-F1
#
_cell.length_a   1.000
_cell.length_b   1.000
_cell.length_c   1.000
_cell.angle_alpha   90.00
_cell.angle_beta   90.00
_cell.angle_gamma   90.00
#
_symmetry.space_group_name_H-M   'P 1'
#
loop_
_entity.id
_entity.type
_entity.pdbx_description
1 polymer ?
#
loop_
_entity_poly.entity_id
_entity_poly.type
_entity_poly.pdbx_seq_one_letter_code
_entity_poly.pdbx_strand_id
1 'polypeptide(L)'
;MSFWMNCPSLLLLLLGLSLHSACITRANVAGQHGGQDNGHDDPLLVQTTTGLMRGFARTVLDREVHVFYGVPFAKPPVGPLRFRKPLPIEPWHGILNATTLPNSCYQERYEYFPGFEGEEMWNPNTNISEDCLYLNIWVPQKLRLRHKPESQDNAGNNGMAILVWIYGGGFMSGTATLDVYDADLMAAAGNAIIASMQYRVGAFGFLYLNQHFTNSEEAPGNMGLWDQALALQWLRENARAFGGDPDLITIFGESAGGSSVSLHLISPVTQGLVRRGILQSGTLNAPWSYMTGEKANEVARILVDDCGCNSTMLQENPARVMACMRSVDAKTLSVQQWNSYWGILGFPSAPTIDGVFLPKDPLDLHVNKHISKMPSKVISKEFCDLETSFFSLNDKLDYLK
;
A
#
# COMPACT_ATOMS: atom_id res chain seq x y z
N MET A 1 2.72 -3.40 -38.91
CA MET A 1 1.78 -2.32 -39.27
C MET A 1 1.21 -1.77 -37.99
N SER A 2 1.48 -0.49 -37.79
CA SER A 2 1.39 0.30 -36.57
C SER A 2 -0.05 0.53 -36.12
N PHE A 3 -0.38 0.23 -34.87
CA PHE A 3 -1.53 0.78 -34.14
C PHE A 3 -1.22 0.77 -32.64
N TRP A 4 -0.45 1.77 -32.20
CA TRP A 4 -0.30 2.17 -30.80
C TRP A 4 -0.33 3.69 -30.78
N MET A 5 -1.36 4.28 -30.15
CA MET A 5 -1.61 5.69 -29.78
C MET A 5 -3.14 5.87 -29.68
N ASN A 6 -3.77 6.44 -28.66
CA ASN A 6 -3.39 7.53 -27.74
C ASN A 6 -4.22 7.45 -26.44
N CYS A 7 -3.65 7.90 -25.32
CA CYS A 7 -4.39 8.48 -24.19
C CYS A 7 -3.89 9.94 -24.05
N PRO A 8 -4.75 10.98 -24.13
CA PRO A 8 -4.27 12.35 -24.20
C PRO A 8 -4.28 12.99 -22.80
N SER A 9 -3.24 12.77 -22.01
CA SER A 9 -2.96 13.60 -20.82
C SER A 9 -1.56 13.43 -20.25
N LEU A 10 -0.53 13.23 -21.08
CA LEU A 10 0.87 13.46 -20.67
C LEU A 10 1.80 13.45 -21.89
N LEU A 11 2.05 14.60 -22.54
CA LEU A 11 3.27 14.81 -23.35
C LEU A 11 3.40 16.27 -23.83
N LEU A 12 4.36 16.99 -23.26
CA LEU A 12 5.07 18.19 -23.75
C LEU A 12 6.15 18.40 -22.66
N LEU A 13 7.46 18.31 -22.85
CA LEU A 13 8.35 18.46 -24.00
C LEU A 13 9.64 17.67 -23.71
N LEU A 14 10.19 17.00 -24.71
CA LEU A 14 11.64 16.83 -24.84
C LEU A 14 12.00 16.89 -26.33
N LEU A 15 12.95 17.76 -26.68
CA LEU A 15 14.10 17.44 -27.54
C LEU A 15 15.03 18.65 -27.66
N GLY A 16 16.32 18.40 -27.42
CA GLY A 16 17.42 19.36 -27.62
C GLY A 16 18.75 18.75 -27.19
N LEU A 17 19.33 17.90 -28.04
CA LEU A 17 20.67 17.31 -27.90
C LEU A 17 21.77 18.37 -28.14
N SER A 18 22.86 18.34 -27.37
CA SER A 18 24.20 17.90 -27.85
C SER A 18 25.36 18.30 -26.91
N LEU A 19 26.19 17.29 -26.60
CA LEU A 19 27.66 17.26 -26.43
C LEU A 19 28.41 18.51 -25.95
N HIS A 20 29.19 18.38 -24.86
CA HIS A 20 30.67 18.42 -24.90
C HIS A 20 31.35 18.14 -23.53
N SER A 21 32.40 17.32 -23.62
CA SER A 21 33.63 17.21 -22.82
C SER A 21 33.64 17.12 -21.28
N ALA A 22 34.34 16.07 -20.85
CA ALA A 22 34.87 15.83 -19.52
C ALA A 22 35.72 17.00 -18.97
N CYS A 23 35.57 17.26 -17.68
CA CYS A 23 36.63 17.85 -16.87
C CYS A 23 36.61 17.21 -15.48
N ILE A 24 37.63 16.40 -15.21
CA ILE A 24 37.91 15.80 -13.90
C ILE A 24 38.39 16.93 -12.98
N THR A 25 37.68 17.21 -11.91
CA THR A 25 38.22 18.00 -10.79
C THR A 25 38.15 17.20 -9.50
N ARG A 26 39.31 17.10 -8.86
CA ARG A 26 39.57 16.36 -7.62
C ARG A 26 38.70 16.89 -6.48
N ALA A 27 37.99 15.99 -5.80
CA ALA A 27 37.42 16.27 -4.49
C ALA A 27 38.56 16.37 -3.46
N ASN A 28 38.68 17.52 -2.81
CA ASN A 28 39.48 17.68 -1.61
C ASN A 28 38.74 17.04 -0.44
N VAL A 29 39.34 16.00 0.14
CA VAL A 29 38.99 15.48 1.46
C VAL A 29 39.51 16.47 2.49
N ALA A 30 38.60 17.16 3.18
CA ALA A 30 38.94 18.00 4.32
C ALA A 30 38.22 17.49 5.58
N GLY A 31 39.00 16.85 6.44
CA GLY A 31 38.99 17.01 7.90
C GLY A 31 37.70 16.67 8.66
N GLN A 32 37.71 15.51 9.31
CA GLN A 32 36.94 15.28 10.52
C GLN A 32 37.26 16.35 11.58
N HIS A 33 36.25 17.08 12.03
CA HIS A 33 36.25 17.67 13.36
C HIS A 33 35.07 17.11 14.14
N GLY A 34 35.38 16.37 15.20
CA GLY A 34 34.42 15.91 16.18
C GLY A 34 33.82 17.09 16.92
N GLY A 35 32.55 17.37 16.63
CA GLY A 35 31.65 18.11 17.50
C GLY A 35 30.62 17.13 18.04
N GLN A 36 30.37 17.17 19.36
CA GLN A 36 29.18 16.56 19.94
C GLN A 36 27.96 17.26 19.35
N ASP A 37 27.36 16.64 18.33
CA ASP A 37 26.16 17.15 17.68
C ASP A 37 24.96 16.78 18.55
N ASN A 38 24.43 17.78 19.26
CA ASN A 38 23.14 17.65 19.92
C ASN A 38 22.11 17.41 18.81
N GLY A 39 21.59 16.19 18.68
CA GLY A 39 20.70 15.74 17.60
C GLY A 39 19.34 16.45 17.47
N HIS A 40 19.24 17.70 17.89
CA HIS A 40 18.08 18.58 17.72
C HIS A 40 18.09 19.40 16.41
N ASP A 41 19.22 19.47 15.69
CA ASP A 41 19.35 20.28 14.46
C ASP A 41 19.48 19.46 13.16
N ASP A 42 19.39 18.12 13.20
CA ASP A 42 19.38 17.32 11.96
C ASP A 42 17.98 17.36 11.32
N PRO A 43 17.81 18.00 10.15
CA PRO A 43 16.51 18.09 9.48
C PRO A 43 15.98 16.73 8.99
N LEU A 44 16.83 15.69 8.96
CA LEU A 44 16.45 14.33 8.57
C LEU A 44 15.97 13.48 9.75
N LEU A 45 16.05 13.98 10.98
CA LEU A 45 15.48 13.32 12.16
C LEU A 45 14.03 13.76 12.38
N VAL A 46 13.13 12.78 12.47
CA VAL A 46 11.71 13.00 12.77
C VAL A 46 11.33 12.19 14.00
N GLN A 47 10.71 12.86 14.97
CA GLN A 47 10.10 12.24 16.14
C GLN A 47 8.63 11.93 15.85
N THR A 48 8.26 10.66 15.82
CA THR A 48 6.86 10.21 15.76
C THR A 48 6.33 9.81 17.12
N THR A 49 5.05 9.44 17.17
CA THR A 49 4.42 8.78 18.32
C THR A 49 5.07 7.44 18.66
N THR A 50 5.74 6.79 17.71
CA THR A 50 6.34 5.46 17.87
C THR A 50 7.87 5.48 18.04
N GLY A 51 8.56 6.58 17.72
CA GLY A 51 9.99 6.71 18.00
C GLY A 51 10.70 7.73 17.12
N LEU A 52 12.02 7.83 17.28
CA LEU A 52 12.86 8.65 16.40
C LEU A 52 13.21 7.83 15.16
N MET A 53 13.21 8.48 13.99
CA MET A 53 13.74 7.91 12.77
C MET A 53 14.56 8.92 11.99
N ARG A 54 15.49 8.42 11.17
CA ARG A 54 16.30 9.21 10.26
C ARG A 54 16.03 8.81 8.82
N GLY A 55 15.62 9.77 8.00
CA GLY A 55 15.49 9.62 6.56
C GLY A 55 16.76 10.05 5.82
N PHE A 56 16.61 10.33 4.54
CA PHE A 56 17.66 10.91 3.70
C PHE A 56 17.08 11.99 2.78
N ALA A 57 17.92 12.90 2.28
CA ALA A 57 17.52 13.94 1.35
C ALA A 57 17.79 13.54 -0.11
N ARG A 58 16.90 13.96 -1.02
CA ARG A 58 17.13 13.99 -2.47
C ARG A 58 16.79 15.37 -3.02
N THR A 59 17.47 15.78 -4.08
CA THR A 59 17.11 17.00 -4.83
C THR A 59 16.43 16.61 -6.13
N VAL A 60 15.18 17.02 -6.29
CA VAL A 60 14.30 16.65 -7.41
C VAL A 60 13.64 17.94 -7.92
N LEU A 61 13.79 18.25 -9.20
CA LEU A 61 13.33 19.51 -9.79
C LEU A 61 13.80 20.75 -9.00
N ASP A 62 15.07 20.77 -8.62
CA ASP A 62 15.72 21.78 -7.77
C ASP A 62 15.11 21.95 -6.36
N ARG A 63 14.26 21.02 -5.92
CA ARG A 63 13.64 21.00 -4.59
C ARG A 63 14.21 19.86 -3.76
N GLU A 64 14.50 20.15 -2.50
CA GLU A 64 14.87 19.11 -1.55
C GLU A 64 13.62 18.35 -1.10
N VAL A 65 13.69 17.02 -1.11
CA VAL A 65 12.67 16.10 -0.62
C VAL A 65 13.33 15.22 0.44
N HIS A 66 12.75 15.17 1.64
CA HIS A 66 13.18 14.24 2.67
C HIS A 66 12.38 12.96 2.55
N VAL A 67 13.08 11.84 2.47
CA VAL A 67 12.51 10.53 2.18
C VAL A 67 12.77 9.58 3.34
N PHE A 68 11.71 8.91 3.77
CA PHE A 68 11.71 7.94 4.86
C PHE A 68 11.14 6.63 4.33
N TYR A 69 12.01 5.64 4.11
CA TYR A 69 11.60 4.31 3.69
C TYR A 69 11.52 3.34 4.87
N GLY A 70 10.60 2.38 4.78
CA GLY A 70 10.56 1.27 5.73
C GLY A 70 10.15 1.69 7.15
N VAL A 71 9.20 2.61 7.29
CA VAL A 71 8.67 3.06 8.59
C VAL A 71 7.62 2.07 9.09
N PRO A 72 7.86 1.30 10.18
CA PRO A 72 6.91 0.30 10.63
C PRO A 72 5.67 0.95 11.24
N PHE A 73 4.48 0.53 10.81
CA PHE A 73 3.21 0.99 11.39
C PHE A 73 2.49 -0.10 12.20
N ALA A 74 2.88 -1.36 12.02
CA ALA A 74 2.29 -2.51 12.69
C ALA A 74 3.36 -3.50 13.15
N LYS A 75 3.02 -4.35 14.12
CA LYS A 75 3.82 -5.53 14.45
C LYS A 75 3.90 -6.46 13.23
N PRO A 76 5.04 -7.14 13.01
CA PRO A 76 5.16 -8.15 11.97
C PRO A 76 4.06 -9.21 12.12
N PRO A 77 3.20 -9.45 11.11
CA PRO A 77 2.07 -10.36 11.19
C PRO A 77 2.49 -11.84 11.04
N VAL A 78 3.54 -12.24 11.76
CA VAL A 78 4.16 -13.58 11.70
C VAL A 78 3.71 -14.48 12.83
N GLY A 79 3.88 -15.80 12.66
CA GLY A 79 3.58 -16.79 13.69
C GLY A 79 2.13 -16.67 14.18
N PRO A 80 1.87 -16.45 15.48
CA PRO A 80 0.51 -16.31 16.01
C PRO A 80 -0.31 -15.15 15.41
N LEU A 81 0.36 -14.13 14.86
CA LEU A 81 -0.29 -12.97 14.25
C LEU A 81 -0.67 -13.20 12.78
N ARG A 82 -0.17 -14.28 12.15
CA ARG A 82 -0.58 -14.65 10.80
C ARG A 82 -2.10 -14.89 10.77
N PHE A 83 -2.73 -14.31 9.74
CA PHE A 83 -4.17 -14.25 9.51
C PHE A 83 -5.00 -13.41 10.49
N ARG A 84 -4.37 -12.76 11.46
CA ARG A 84 -5.09 -11.86 12.39
C ARG A 84 -5.05 -10.41 11.91
N LYS A 85 -5.96 -9.59 12.45
CA LYS A 85 -5.89 -8.13 12.28
C LYS A 85 -4.51 -7.61 12.74
N PRO A 86 -3.96 -6.57 12.09
CA PRO A 86 -2.69 -6.01 12.49
C PRO A 86 -2.78 -5.40 13.89
N LEU A 87 -1.68 -5.46 14.61
CA LEU A 87 -1.53 -4.76 15.88
C LEU A 87 -0.62 -3.55 15.68
N PRO A 88 -0.91 -2.38 16.28
CA PRO A 88 -0.02 -1.23 16.23
C PRO A 88 1.40 -1.60 16.66
N ILE A 89 2.40 -1.02 15.99
CA ILE A 89 3.79 -1.19 16.37
C ILE A 89 4.02 -0.64 17.78
N GLU A 90 4.87 -1.32 18.56
CA GLU A 90 5.31 -0.80 19.86
C GLU A 90 6.31 0.33 19.66
N PRO A 91 6.33 1.34 20.55
CA PRO A 91 7.36 2.36 20.49
C PRO A 91 8.76 1.76 20.58
N TRP A 92 9.68 2.22 19.73
CA TRP A 92 11.08 1.80 19.76
C TRP A 92 11.97 2.84 20.44
N HIS A 93 13.10 2.38 20.96
CA HIS A 93 14.15 3.23 21.50
C HIS A 93 15.27 3.41 20.48
N GLY A 94 15.97 4.54 20.57
CA GLY A 94 17.01 4.92 19.60
C GLY A 94 16.43 5.47 18.30
N ILE A 95 17.28 5.57 17.29
CA ILE A 95 16.96 6.15 15.99
C ILE A 95 16.81 5.01 14.97
N LEU A 96 15.60 4.85 14.41
CA LEU A 96 15.35 3.95 13.31
C LEU A 96 16.00 4.49 12.02
N ASN A 97 16.74 3.65 11.31
CA ASN A 97 17.29 4.02 10.01
C ASN A 97 16.25 3.80 8.90
N ALA A 98 15.61 4.88 8.44
CA ALA A 98 14.52 4.86 7.45
C ALA A 98 15.05 5.18 6.04
N THR A 99 16.14 4.53 5.62
CA THR A 99 16.80 4.79 4.33
C THR A 99 16.74 3.61 3.35
N THR A 100 16.12 2.50 3.75
CA THR A 100 16.08 1.26 2.98
C THR A 100 14.63 0.88 2.69
N LEU A 101 14.35 0.53 1.43
CA LEU A 101 13.02 0.08 1.04
C LEU A 101 12.61 -1.16 1.85
N PRO A 102 11.35 -1.24 2.30
CA PRO A 102 10.88 -2.38 3.07
C PRO A 102 10.76 -3.64 2.20
N ASN A 103 10.58 -4.78 2.87
CA ASN A 103 10.19 -6.01 2.19
C ASN A 103 8.83 -5.83 1.50
N SER A 104 8.66 -6.54 0.37
CA SER A 104 7.37 -6.74 -0.27
C SER A 104 6.58 -7.80 0.48
N CYS A 105 5.26 -7.63 0.61
CA CYS A 105 4.41 -8.64 1.22
C CYS A 105 4.44 -9.95 0.43
N TYR A 106 4.23 -11.07 1.13
CA TYR A 106 4.31 -12.40 0.55
C TYR A 106 3.35 -12.59 -0.64
N GLN A 107 3.92 -12.91 -1.80
CA GLN A 107 3.22 -13.07 -3.08
C GLN A 107 4.07 -13.87 -4.07
N GLU A 108 3.45 -14.34 -5.15
CA GLU A 108 4.15 -14.94 -6.29
C GLU A 108 4.55 -13.88 -7.31
N ARG A 109 5.56 -14.21 -8.11
CA ARG A 109 5.99 -13.42 -9.27
C ARG A 109 5.28 -13.94 -10.53
N TYR A 110 4.92 -13.04 -11.42
CA TYR A 110 4.47 -13.40 -12.76
C TYR A 110 5.67 -13.64 -13.66
N GLU A 111 5.73 -14.80 -14.30
CA GLU A 111 6.80 -15.20 -15.21
C GLU A 111 6.22 -15.79 -16.51
N TYR A 112 5.14 -15.20 -17.02
CA TYR A 112 4.54 -15.61 -18.30
C TYR A 112 5.46 -15.30 -19.49
N PHE A 113 6.22 -14.21 -19.37
CA PHE A 113 7.16 -13.72 -20.37
C PHE A 113 8.54 -13.49 -19.75
N PRO A 114 9.30 -14.56 -19.45
CA PRO A 114 10.60 -14.44 -18.78
C PRO A 114 11.55 -13.47 -19.51
N GLY A 115 12.02 -12.46 -18.78
CA GLY A 115 12.91 -11.42 -19.29
C GLY A 115 12.22 -10.21 -19.95
N PHE A 116 10.88 -10.19 -20.05
CA PHE A 116 10.16 -9.03 -20.53
C PHE A 116 9.99 -7.97 -19.42
N GLU A 117 10.63 -6.81 -19.60
CA GLU A 117 10.58 -5.71 -18.61
C GLU A 117 9.17 -5.22 -18.30
N GLY A 118 8.23 -5.29 -19.26
CA GLY A 118 6.85 -4.85 -19.04
C GLY A 118 6.03 -5.77 -18.13
N GLU A 119 6.45 -7.02 -17.94
CA GLU A 119 5.92 -7.90 -16.89
C GLU A 119 6.70 -7.71 -15.58
N GLU A 120 8.04 -7.71 -15.68
CA GLU A 120 8.92 -7.64 -14.51
C GLU A 120 8.76 -6.36 -13.70
N MET A 121 8.40 -5.23 -14.34
CA MET A 121 8.19 -3.97 -13.64
C MET A 121 7.05 -4.00 -12.60
N TRP A 122 6.18 -5.02 -12.65
CA TRP A 122 5.10 -5.24 -11.69
C TRP A 122 5.43 -6.31 -10.64
N ASN A 123 6.54 -7.03 -10.80
CA ASN A 123 7.00 -8.02 -9.83
C ASN A 123 7.70 -7.32 -8.64
N PRO A 124 7.67 -7.93 -7.44
CA PRO A 124 8.40 -7.43 -6.28
C PRO A 124 9.88 -7.14 -6.59
N ASN A 125 10.31 -5.91 -6.35
CA ASN A 125 11.69 -5.43 -6.51
C ASN A 125 12.50 -5.42 -5.19
N THR A 126 11.88 -5.87 -4.09
CA THR A 126 12.53 -6.09 -2.78
C THR A 126 12.28 -7.51 -2.30
N ASN A 127 12.98 -7.92 -1.24
CA ASN A 127 12.78 -9.24 -0.65
C ASN A 127 11.32 -9.45 -0.24
N ILE A 128 10.84 -10.68 -0.42
CA ILE A 128 9.49 -11.09 -0.08
C ILE A 128 9.48 -11.61 1.36
N SER A 129 8.60 -11.08 2.21
CA SER A 129 8.48 -11.47 3.61
C SER A 129 7.07 -11.26 4.14
N GLU A 130 6.69 -12.00 5.18
CA GLU A 130 5.49 -11.68 5.97
C GLU A 130 5.70 -10.46 6.88
N ASP A 131 6.95 -10.19 7.26
CA ASP A 131 7.34 -8.93 7.88
C ASP A 131 7.44 -7.85 6.80
N CYS A 132 6.28 -7.30 6.43
CA CYS A 132 6.13 -6.35 5.33
C CYS A 132 5.34 -5.09 5.71
N LEU A 133 4.80 -4.93 6.92
CA LEU A 133 3.87 -3.84 7.25
C LEU A 133 4.59 -2.51 7.54
N TYR A 134 5.01 -1.86 6.45
CA TYR A 134 5.77 -0.61 6.47
C TYR A 134 5.16 0.48 5.58
N LEU A 135 5.51 1.72 5.90
CA LEU A 135 5.24 2.94 5.14
C LEU A 135 6.51 3.47 4.47
N ASN A 136 6.33 4.17 3.36
CA ASN A 136 7.32 5.05 2.77
C ASN A 136 6.74 6.48 2.73
N ILE A 137 7.53 7.50 3.02
CA ILE A 137 7.06 8.90 3.16
C ILE A 137 8.05 9.85 2.48
N TRP A 138 7.52 10.75 1.64
CA TRP A 138 8.24 11.82 0.95
C TRP A 138 7.70 13.16 1.41
N VAL A 139 8.59 13.99 1.94
CA VAL A 139 8.28 15.30 2.50
C VAL A 139 9.02 16.36 1.68
N PRO A 140 8.34 17.12 0.82
CA PRO A 140 8.99 18.20 0.09
C PRO A 140 9.33 19.34 1.05
N GLN A 141 10.55 19.83 0.97
CA GLN A 141 10.96 21.01 1.72
C GLN A 141 10.61 22.27 0.96
N LYS A 142 10.10 23.27 1.67
CA LYS A 142 9.98 24.61 1.11
C LYS A 142 11.39 25.18 0.92
N LEU A 143 11.80 25.43 -0.33
CA LEU A 143 12.96 26.27 -0.61
C LEU A 143 12.71 27.67 -0.01
N ARG A 144 13.31 27.94 1.14
CA ARG A 144 13.44 29.31 1.63
C ARG A 144 14.58 29.97 0.83
N LEU A 145 14.24 30.67 -0.26
CA LEU A 145 15.16 31.67 -0.83
C LEU A 145 15.35 32.75 0.24
N ARG A 146 16.49 32.70 0.91
CA ARG A 146 16.78 33.36 2.18
C ARG A 146 16.99 34.87 1.98
N HIS A 147 15.92 35.65 1.99
CA HIS A 147 15.97 37.11 2.19
C HIS A 147 14.81 37.62 3.07
N LYS A 148 14.61 37.07 4.26
CA LYS A 148 14.04 37.79 5.42
C LYS A 148 14.09 36.91 6.69
N PRO A 149 14.34 37.49 7.87
CA PRO A 149 14.13 36.81 9.14
C PRO A 149 12.63 36.76 9.42
N GLU A 150 12.07 35.57 9.66
CA GLU A 150 10.68 35.38 10.07
C GLU A 150 10.49 35.93 11.49
N SER A 151 9.64 36.95 11.62
CA SER A 151 8.87 37.17 12.85
C SER A 151 7.91 35.99 13.04
N GLN A 152 7.64 35.65 14.29
CA GLN A 152 6.81 34.54 14.78
C GLN A 152 5.30 34.63 14.42
N ASP A 153 4.94 35.26 13.30
CA ASP A 153 3.55 35.59 12.95
C ASP A 153 3.02 34.79 11.75
N ASN A 154 2.86 33.47 11.91
CA ASN A 154 1.94 32.69 11.07
C ASN A 154 1.11 31.74 11.94
N ALA A 155 0.31 32.34 12.82
CA ALA A 155 -0.80 31.71 13.53
C ALA A 155 -1.98 31.32 12.57
N GLY A 156 -1.66 30.71 11.42
CA GLY A 156 -2.63 30.28 10.39
C GLY A 156 -2.11 29.21 9.42
N ASN A 157 -1.01 28.53 9.75
CA ASN A 157 -0.36 27.59 8.84
C ASN A 157 -1.03 26.21 8.92
N ASN A 158 -2.12 26.00 8.19
CA ASN A 158 -2.68 24.67 7.93
C ASN A 158 -1.59 23.81 7.30
N GLY A 159 -1.30 22.64 7.86
CA GLY A 159 -0.21 21.77 7.40
C GLY A 159 -0.35 21.35 5.93
N MET A 160 0.71 20.75 5.36
CA MET A 160 0.68 20.30 3.97
C MET A 160 -0.36 19.18 3.76
N ALA A 161 -0.94 19.13 2.56
CA ALA A 161 -1.75 17.98 2.16
C ALA A 161 -0.92 16.71 2.19
N ILE A 162 -1.55 15.60 2.58
CA ILE A 162 -0.94 14.27 2.58
C ILE A 162 -1.68 13.42 1.56
N LEU A 163 -1.00 12.95 0.52
CA LEU A 163 -1.54 12.01 -0.45
C LEU A 163 -0.99 10.62 -0.12
N VAL A 164 -1.87 9.63 -0.02
CA VAL A 164 -1.50 8.28 0.41
C VAL A 164 -1.83 7.26 -0.69
N TRP A 165 -0.78 6.67 -1.26
CA TRP A 165 -0.86 5.67 -2.33
C TRP A 165 -1.19 4.28 -1.77
N ILE A 166 -2.18 3.63 -2.38
CA ILE A 166 -2.52 2.22 -2.17
C ILE A 166 -2.35 1.51 -3.52
N TYR A 167 -1.42 0.57 -3.61
CA TYR A 167 -1.13 -0.16 -4.84
C TYR A 167 -2.21 -1.19 -5.21
N GLY A 168 -2.31 -1.49 -6.50
CA GLY A 168 -3.16 -2.52 -7.10
C GLY A 168 -2.52 -3.91 -7.16
N GLY A 169 -3.06 -4.81 -7.98
CA GLY A 169 -2.59 -6.21 -8.07
C GLY A 169 -3.64 -7.26 -7.68
N GLY A 170 -4.92 -6.95 -7.91
CA GLY A 170 -6.02 -7.90 -7.71
C GLY A 170 -6.16 -8.45 -6.28
N PHE A 171 -5.66 -7.71 -5.27
CA PHE A 171 -5.52 -8.17 -3.89
C PHE A 171 -4.65 -9.42 -3.70
N MET A 172 -3.88 -9.83 -4.72
CA MET A 172 -3.02 -11.02 -4.73
C MET A 172 -1.53 -10.67 -4.81
N SER A 173 -1.21 -9.53 -5.41
CA SER A 173 0.15 -9.06 -5.66
C SER A 173 0.26 -7.54 -5.50
N GLY A 174 1.43 -6.98 -5.82
CA GLY A 174 1.76 -5.57 -5.75
C GLY A 174 2.65 -5.23 -4.55
N THR A 175 3.36 -4.11 -4.67
CA THR A 175 4.19 -3.56 -3.60
C THR A 175 4.32 -2.05 -3.75
N ALA A 176 4.40 -1.33 -2.63
CA ALA A 176 4.62 0.11 -2.58
C ALA A 176 6.06 0.51 -2.97
N THR A 177 6.94 -0.45 -3.23
CA THR A 177 8.36 -0.24 -3.52
C THR A 177 8.69 -0.20 -5.01
N LEU A 178 7.73 -0.47 -5.90
CA LEU A 178 7.97 -0.43 -7.35
C LEU A 178 8.39 0.97 -7.81
N ASP A 179 9.33 1.04 -8.76
CA ASP A 179 9.90 2.31 -9.24
C ASP A 179 8.83 3.21 -9.90
N VAL A 180 7.80 2.61 -10.51
CA VAL A 180 6.65 3.35 -11.08
C VAL A 180 5.84 4.11 -10.02
N TYR A 181 6.00 3.75 -8.74
CA TYR A 181 5.38 4.41 -7.59
C TYR A 181 6.34 5.31 -6.81
N ASP A 182 7.56 5.55 -7.30
CA ASP A 182 8.46 6.53 -6.70
C ASP A 182 7.79 7.92 -6.72
N ALA A 183 7.66 8.51 -5.53
CA ALA A 183 6.92 9.74 -5.34
C ALA A 183 7.79 11.00 -5.31
N ASP A 184 9.08 10.92 -5.67
CA ASP A 184 10.00 12.05 -5.67
C ASP A 184 9.45 13.22 -6.51
N LEU A 185 9.06 12.94 -7.75
CA LEU A 185 8.49 13.94 -8.67
C LEU A 185 7.17 14.50 -8.16
N MET A 186 6.29 13.64 -7.62
CA MET A 186 4.97 14.03 -7.13
C MET A 186 5.08 14.94 -5.90
N ALA A 187 5.97 14.60 -4.95
CA ALA A 187 6.25 15.40 -3.78
C ALA A 187 6.85 16.76 -4.17
N ALA A 188 7.89 16.78 -5.00
CA ALA A 188 8.57 18.00 -5.41
C ALA A 188 7.66 18.95 -6.21
N ALA A 189 7.00 18.45 -7.26
CA ALA A 189 6.16 19.26 -8.14
C ALA A 189 4.83 19.64 -7.49
N GLY A 190 4.19 18.70 -6.79
CA GLY A 190 2.89 18.90 -6.15
C GLY A 190 2.96 19.68 -4.83
N ASN A 191 4.14 19.80 -4.23
CA ASN A 191 4.34 20.44 -2.93
C ASN A 191 3.38 19.88 -1.85
N ALA A 192 3.30 18.56 -1.80
CA ALA A 192 2.49 17.80 -0.86
C ALA A 192 3.30 16.62 -0.31
N ILE A 193 2.97 16.19 0.91
CA ILE A 193 3.56 14.98 1.48
C ILE A 193 2.94 13.79 0.75
N ILE A 194 3.76 12.89 0.25
CA ILE A 194 3.30 11.64 -0.33
C ILE A 194 3.68 10.52 0.61
N ALA A 195 2.77 9.57 0.85
CA ALA A 195 3.05 8.35 1.56
C ALA A 195 2.59 7.16 0.73
N SER A 196 3.24 6.00 0.86
CA SER A 196 2.77 4.73 0.33
C SER A 196 2.86 3.66 1.42
N MET A 197 2.01 2.64 1.32
CA MET A 197 1.90 1.61 2.36
C MET A 197 1.95 0.22 1.77
N GLN A 198 2.58 -0.70 2.49
CA GLN A 198 2.39 -2.13 2.32
C GLN A 198 1.13 -2.59 3.04
N TYR A 199 0.41 -3.51 2.42
CA TYR A 199 -0.69 -4.23 3.05
C TYR A 199 -0.65 -5.71 2.65
N ARG A 200 -1.06 -6.61 3.54
CA ARG A 200 -1.05 -8.04 3.21
C ARG A 200 -2.01 -8.31 2.04
N VAL A 201 -1.52 -9.09 1.09
CA VAL A 201 -2.24 -9.57 -0.09
C VAL A 201 -2.46 -11.08 -0.01
N GLY A 202 -3.28 -11.62 -0.91
CA GLY A 202 -3.63 -13.03 -0.97
C GLY A 202 -4.26 -13.55 0.31
N ALA A 203 -4.10 -14.84 0.56
CA ALA A 203 -4.59 -15.50 1.77
C ALA A 203 -4.03 -14.86 3.06
N PHE A 204 -2.83 -14.29 3.02
CA PHE A 204 -2.25 -13.60 4.20
C PHE A 204 -3.09 -12.40 4.64
N GLY A 205 -3.72 -11.71 3.69
CA GLY A 205 -4.57 -10.54 3.93
C GLY A 205 -6.07 -10.83 3.94
N PHE A 206 -6.52 -11.93 3.32
CA PHE A 206 -7.94 -12.13 3.02
C PHE A 206 -8.50 -13.51 3.37
N LEU A 207 -7.74 -14.40 4.02
CA LEU A 207 -8.28 -15.66 4.54
C LEU A 207 -9.49 -15.42 5.46
N TYR A 208 -10.65 -15.98 5.08
CA TYR A 208 -11.92 -15.81 5.79
C TYR A 208 -12.45 -17.15 6.31
N LEU A 209 -12.28 -17.39 7.61
CA LEU A 209 -12.82 -18.56 8.30
C LEU A 209 -13.66 -18.16 9.53
N ASN A 210 -14.03 -16.88 9.65
CA ASN A 210 -14.63 -16.29 10.84
C ASN A 210 -15.84 -17.06 11.38
N GLN A 211 -16.69 -17.58 10.48
CA GLN A 211 -17.89 -18.34 10.85
C GLN A 211 -17.62 -19.62 11.66
N HIS A 212 -16.38 -20.13 11.65
CA HIS A 212 -15.98 -21.31 12.44
C HIS A 212 -15.50 -20.95 13.85
N PHE A 213 -15.46 -19.67 14.20
CA PHE A 213 -15.00 -19.21 15.51
C PHE A 213 -16.10 -18.42 16.23
N THR A 214 -16.18 -18.60 17.55
CA THR A 214 -17.03 -17.76 18.40
C THR A 214 -16.15 -16.74 19.10
N ASN A 215 -16.41 -15.45 18.90
CA ASN A 215 -15.69 -14.33 19.53
C ASN A 215 -14.16 -14.42 19.40
N SER A 216 -13.67 -14.83 18.22
CA SER A 216 -12.23 -14.93 17.97
C SER A 216 -11.82 -14.20 16.70
N GLU A 217 -10.57 -13.76 16.68
CA GLU A 217 -9.95 -12.97 15.61
C GLU A 217 -8.90 -13.80 14.86
N GLU A 218 -9.14 -15.12 14.72
CA GLU A 218 -8.16 -16.06 14.15
C GLU A 218 -7.93 -15.86 12.64
N ALA A 219 -9.02 -15.66 11.90
CA ALA A 219 -9.05 -15.43 10.44
C ALA A 219 -10.35 -14.69 10.06
N PRO A 220 -10.49 -13.41 10.46
CA PRO A 220 -11.73 -12.65 10.30
C PRO A 220 -12.01 -12.21 8.85
N GLY A 221 -11.05 -12.40 7.93
CA GLY A 221 -11.04 -11.78 6.61
C GLY A 221 -10.66 -10.30 6.65
N ASN A 222 -10.38 -9.75 5.47
CA ASN A 222 -10.07 -8.33 5.27
C ASN A 222 -8.88 -7.78 6.08
N MET A 223 -8.00 -8.63 6.61
CA MET A 223 -6.81 -8.20 7.37
C MET A 223 -5.94 -7.23 6.57
N GLY A 224 -5.82 -7.41 5.25
CA GLY A 224 -5.15 -6.46 4.36
C GLY A 224 -5.80 -5.06 4.35
N LEU A 225 -7.13 -4.98 4.45
CA LEU A 225 -7.83 -3.70 4.58
C LEU A 225 -7.65 -3.08 5.97
N TRP A 226 -7.57 -3.92 7.01
CA TRP A 226 -7.20 -3.48 8.35
C TRP A 226 -5.75 -2.97 8.42
N ASP A 227 -4.82 -3.55 7.66
CA ASP A 227 -3.45 -3.04 7.51
C ASP A 227 -3.48 -1.62 6.95
N GLN A 228 -4.24 -1.41 5.87
CA GLN A 228 -4.40 -0.09 5.28
C GLN A 228 -5.04 0.91 6.25
N ALA A 229 -6.08 0.51 6.99
CA ALA A 229 -6.72 1.35 7.99
C ALA A 229 -5.75 1.77 9.11
N LEU A 230 -4.92 0.83 9.59
CA LEU A 230 -3.93 1.11 10.63
C LEU A 230 -2.80 2.01 10.11
N ALA A 231 -2.34 1.81 8.88
CA ALA A 231 -1.37 2.70 8.22
C ALA A 231 -1.91 4.14 8.10
N LEU A 232 -3.18 4.29 7.70
CA LEU A 232 -3.84 5.60 7.61
C LEU A 232 -4.00 6.27 8.99
N GLN A 233 -4.33 5.48 10.02
CA GLN A 233 -4.40 5.97 11.40
C GLN A 233 -3.02 6.45 11.86
N TRP A 234 -1.96 5.67 11.61
CA TRP A 234 -0.59 6.03 11.96
C TRP A 234 -0.15 7.33 11.26
N LEU A 235 -0.45 7.48 9.96
CA LEU A 235 -0.15 8.69 9.20
C LEU A 235 -0.90 9.92 9.76
N ARG A 236 -2.15 9.75 10.17
CA ARG A 236 -2.94 10.83 10.78
C ARG A 236 -2.37 11.27 12.12
N GLU A 237 -1.99 10.32 12.97
CA GLU A 237 -1.38 10.61 14.27
C GLU A 237 -0.02 11.32 14.14
N ASN A 238 0.72 11.01 13.08
CA ASN A 238 2.06 11.54 12.84
C ASN A 238 2.12 12.66 11.80
N ALA A 239 1.00 13.07 11.22
CA ALA A 239 0.92 14.08 10.15
C ALA A 239 1.72 15.34 10.50
N ARG A 240 1.52 15.87 11.71
CA ARG A 240 2.17 17.10 12.16
C ARG A 240 3.69 16.96 12.33
N ALA A 241 4.19 15.77 12.63
CA ALA A 241 5.63 15.52 12.75
C ALA A 241 6.37 15.69 11.41
N PHE A 242 5.67 15.44 10.31
CA PHE A 242 6.17 15.65 8.94
C PHE A 242 5.76 17.01 8.34
N GLY A 243 5.12 17.89 9.10
CA GLY A 243 4.60 19.17 8.61
C GLY A 243 3.29 19.07 7.82
N GLY A 244 2.59 17.94 7.90
CA GLY A 244 1.30 17.69 7.26
C GLY A 244 0.09 18.07 8.12
N ASP A 245 -1.06 18.20 7.47
CA ASP A 245 -2.36 18.40 8.12
C ASP A 245 -3.11 17.06 8.26
N PRO A 246 -3.41 16.60 9.49
CA PRO A 246 -4.10 15.33 9.73
C PRO A 246 -5.54 15.29 9.18
N ASP A 247 -6.15 16.44 8.91
CA ASP A 247 -7.48 16.53 8.31
C ASP A 247 -7.41 16.73 6.78
N LEU A 248 -6.21 16.92 6.22
CA LEU A 248 -5.95 17.08 4.78
C LEU A 248 -5.37 15.82 4.10
N ILE A 249 -5.67 14.62 4.62
CA ILE A 249 -5.32 13.32 3.99
C ILE A 249 -6.24 12.97 2.80
N THR A 250 -5.67 12.75 1.61
CA THR A 250 -6.33 12.17 0.42
C THR A 250 -5.72 10.80 0.15
N ILE A 251 -6.52 9.75 0.01
CA ILE A 251 -6.02 8.45 -0.45
C ILE A 251 -6.19 8.32 -1.97
N PHE A 252 -5.30 7.61 -2.63
CA PHE A 252 -5.40 7.36 -4.06
C PHE A 252 -4.80 5.99 -4.42
N GLY A 253 -5.33 5.37 -5.47
CA GLY A 253 -4.93 4.02 -5.82
C GLY A 253 -5.47 3.59 -7.18
N GLU A 254 -4.82 2.58 -7.73
CA GLU A 254 -5.13 1.97 -9.02
C GLU A 254 -5.57 0.51 -8.85
N SER A 255 -6.50 0.03 -9.70
CA SER A 255 -7.03 -1.34 -9.66
C SER A 255 -7.53 -1.72 -8.25
N ALA A 256 -7.03 -2.80 -7.65
CA ALA A 256 -7.34 -3.20 -6.27
C ALA A 256 -7.05 -2.08 -5.24
N GLY A 257 -6.08 -1.21 -5.50
CA GLY A 257 -5.83 0.00 -4.71
C GLY A 257 -6.94 1.03 -4.87
N GLY A 258 -7.44 1.25 -6.09
CA GLY A 258 -8.59 2.12 -6.36
C GLY A 258 -9.88 1.59 -5.71
N SER A 259 -10.06 0.26 -5.73
CA SER A 259 -11.12 -0.41 -4.98
C SER A 259 -10.98 -0.29 -3.47
N SER A 260 -9.76 -0.40 -2.95
CA SER A 260 -9.45 -0.14 -1.54
C SER A 260 -9.83 1.30 -1.17
N VAL A 261 -9.49 2.28 -2.01
CA VAL A 261 -9.92 3.67 -1.85
C VAL A 261 -11.45 3.79 -1.80
N SER A 262 -12.15 3.16 -2.75
CA SER A 262 -13.61 3.12 -2.77
C SER A 262 -14.18 2.60 -1.46
N LEU A 263 -13.57 1.56 -0.91
CA LEU A 263 -14.03 0.90 0.30
C LEU A 263 -13.76 1.77 1.54
N HIS A 264 -12.55 2.33 1.69
CA HIS A 264 -12.21 3.19 2.84
C HIS A 264 -13.06 4.45 2.93
N LEU A 265 -13.58 4.95 1.81
CA LEU A 265 -14.51 6.09 1.78
C LEU A 265 -15.89 5.75 2.33
N ILE A 266 -16.31 4.48 2.32
CA ILE A 266 -17.67 4.05 2.67
C ILE A 266 -17.72 3.11 3.88
N SER A 267 -16.58 2.54 4.29
CA SER A 267 -16.52 1.62 5.42
C SER A 267 -16.82 2.36 6.73
N PRO A 268 -17.65 1.80 7.62
CA PRO A 268 -17.87 2.37 8.93
C PRO A 268 -16.59 2.37 9.79
N VAL A 269 -15.65 1.45 9.53
CA VAL A 269 -14.40 1.33 10.29
C VAL A 269 -13.49 2.54 10.08
N THR A 270 -13.41 3.04 8.85
CA THR A 270 -12.56 4.18 8.48
C THR A 270 -13.34 5.49 8.35
N GLN A 271 -14.61 5.48 8.78
CA GLN A 271 -15.44 6.68 8.77
C GLN A 271 -14.80 7.79 9.60
N GLY A 272 -14.55 8.94 8.97
CA GLY A 272 -13.93 10.09 9.61
C GLY A 272 -12.40 10.05 9.68
N LEU A 273 -11.77 8.92 9.31
CA LEU A 273 -10.34 8.81 9.06
C LEU A 273 -9.99 9.28 7.64
N VAL A 274 -10.77 8.84 6.65
CA VAL A 274 -10.61 9.22 5.24
C VAL A 274 -11.84 9.99 4.77
N ARG A 275 -11.61 11.10 4.05
CA ARG A 275 -12.69 11.92 3.48
C ARG A 275 -12.51 12.24 1.99
N ARG A 276 -11.35 11.94 1.41
CA ARG A 276 -10.99 12.30 0.04
C ARG A 276 -10.30 11.13 -0.64
N GLY A 277 -10.75 10.77 -1.84
CA GLY A 277 -10.21 9.66 -2.60
C GLY A 277 -10.10 9.94 -4.10
N ILE A 278 -9.06 9.40 -4.73
CA ILE A 278 -8.91 9.31 -6.20
C ILE A 278 -8.87 7.83 -6.57
N LEU A 279 -9.74 7.41 -7.49
CA LEU A 279 -9.92 6.01 -7.87
C LEU A 279 -9.56 5.83 -9.34
N GLN A 280 -8.48 5.09 -9.61
CA GLN A 280 -8.02 4.81 -10.97
C GLN A 280 -8.37 3.35 -11.30
N SER A 281 -9.27 3.14 -12.26
CA SER A 281 -9.60 1.81 -12.79
C SER A 281 -10.01 0.74 -11.75
N GLY A 282 -10.54 1.18 -10.61
CA GLY A 282 -10.91 0.31 -9.51
C GLY A 282 -12.07 0.88 -8.70
N THR A 283 -13.17 0.14 -8.62
CA THR A 283 -14.29 0.45 -7.73
C THR A 283 -14.85 -0.80 -7.09
N LEU A 284 -15.38 -0.64 -5.88
CA LEU A 284 -15.82 -1.77 -5.07
C LEU A 284 -16.95 -2.61 -5.71
N ASN A 285 -17.73 -2.03 -6.63
CA ASN A 285 -18.78 -2.75 -7.34
C ASN A 285 -18.29 -3.60 -8.53
N ALA A 286 -16.98 -3.58 -8.84
CA ALA A 286 -16.42 -4.46 -9.86
C ALA A 286 -16.50 -5.94 -9.40
N PRO A 287 -16.81 -6.91 -10.28
CA PRO A 287 -16.98 -8.31 -9.88
C PRO A 287 -15.76 -8.95 -9.20
N TRP A 288 -14.56 -8.50 -9.54
CA TRP A 288 -13.30 -8.97 -8.94
C TRP A 288 -12.96 -8.28 -7.62
N SER A 289 -13.71 -7.25 -7.25
CA SER A 289 -13.37 -6.32 -6.18
C SER A 289 -14.10 -6.59 -4.87
N TYR A 290 -14.97 -7.59 -4.82
CA TYR A 290 -15.62 -8.02 -3.59
C TYR A 290 -16.00 -9.50 -3.67
N MET A 291 -16.21 -10.12 -2.52
CA MET A 291 -16.61 -11.53 -2.41
C MET A 291 -17.59 -11.70 -1.26
N THR A 292 -18.56 -12.62 -1.41
CA THR A 292 -19.45 -12.96 -0.28
C THR A 292 -18.69 -13.75 0.79
N GLY A 293 -19.16 -13.69 2.04
CA GLY A 293 -18.56 -14.47 3.13
C GLY A 293 -18.60 -15.98 2.85
N GLU A 294 -19.65 -16.48 2.21
CA GLU A 294 -19.79 -17.89 1.85
C GLU A 294 -18.72 -18.31 0.83
N LYS A 295 -18.50 -17.49 -0.21
CA LYS A 295 -17.51 -17.80 -1.25
C LYS A 295 -16.09 -17.69 -0.69
N ALA A 296 -15.81 -16.67 0.12
CA ALA A 296 -14.51 -16.51 0.77
C ALA A 296 -14.21 -17.68 1.73
N ASN A 297 -15.24 -18.20 2.42
CA ASN A 297 -15.09 -19.39 3.25
C ASN A 297 -14.82 -20.65 2.42
N GLU A 298 -15.52 -20.85 1.30
CA GLU A 298 -15.28 -21.97 0.39
C GLU A 298 -13.83 -21.98 -0.09
N VAL A 299 -13.34 -20.84 -0.61
CA VAL A 299 -11.95 -20.67 -1.06
C VAL A 299 -10.97 -20.93 0.08
N ALA A 300 -11.23 -20.39 1.27
CA ALA A 300 -10.38 -20.60 2.44
C ALA A 300 -10.30 -22.08 2.84
N ARG A 301 -11.40 -22.84 2.73
CA ARG A 301 -11.44 -24.27 3.03
C ARG A 301 -10.64 -25.10 2.02
N ILE A 302 -10.71 -24.75 0.73
CA ILE A 302 -9.89 -25.39 -0.30
C ILE A 302 -8.41 -25.16 0.01
N LEU A 303 -8.01 -23.93 0.33
CA LEU A 303 -6.63 -23.63 0.70
C LEU A 303 -6.18 -24.40 1.96
N VAL A 304 -7.05 -24.57 2.95
CA VAL A 304 -6.76 -25.39 4.14
C VAL A 304 -6.45 -26.84 3.74
N ASP A 305 -7.21 -27.41 2.81
CA ASP A 305 -6.99 -28.77 2.32
C ASP A 305 -5.75 -28.88 1.43
N ASP A 306 -5.50 -27.91 0.55
CA ASP A 306 -4.30 -27.83 -0.30
C ASP A 306 -3.01 -27.68 0.50
N CYS A 307 -3.11 -27.10 1.71
CA CYS A 307 -2.01 -27.01 2.66
C CYS A 307 -1.92 -28.22 3.62
N GLY A 308 -2.78 -29.22 3.48
CA GLY A 308 -2.78 -30.44 4.29
C GLY A 308 -3.29 -30.25 5.73
N CYS A 309 -4.06 -29.20 6.00
CA CYS A 309 -4.55 -28.84 7.34
C CYS A 309 -5.96 -29.35 7.69
N ASN A 310 -6.60 -30.08 6.78
CA ASN A 310 -7.89 -30.76 6.95
C ASN A 310 -9.05 -29.83 7.37
N SER A 311 -9.75 -29.29 6.38
CA SER A 311 -10.86 -28.36 6.54
C SER A 311 -12.07 -28.97 7.27
N THR A 312 -12.21 -30.30 7.28
CA THR A 312 -13.30 -30.98 8.01
C THR A 312 -13.24 -30.74 9.52
N MET A 313 -12.04 -30.49 10.07
CA MET A 313 -11.84 -30.22 11.49
C MET A 313 -12.23 -28.79 11.91
N LEU A 314 -12.61 -27.90 10.98
CA LEU A 314 -13.01 -26.53 11.30
C LEU A 314 -14.27 -26.47 12.18
N GLN A 315 -15.14 -27.49 12.13
CA GLN A 315 -16.35 -27.54 12.97
C GLN A 315 -16.05 -28.08 14.39
N GLU A 316 -15.15 -29.05 14.50
CA GLU A 316 -14.88 -29.75 15.76
C GLU A 316 -13.73 -29.13 16.56
N ASN A 317 -12.66 -28.71 15.87
CA ASN A 317 -11.46 -28.14 16.47
C ASN A 317 -10.79 -27.13 15.52
N PRO A 318 -11.41 -25.95 15.31
CA PRO A 318 -10.87 -24.93 14.41
C PRO A 318 -9.52 -24.39 14.87
N ALA A 319 -9.23 -24.41 16.18
CA ALA A 319 -7.93 -24.01 16.72
C ALA A 319 -6.78 -24.90 16.20
N ARG A 320 -7.00 -26.21 16.06
CA ARG A 320 -6.02 -27.14 15.47
C ARG A 320 -5.76 -26.84 14.01
N VAL A 321 -6.79 -26.52 13.24
CA VAL A 321 -6.66 -26.14 11.82
C VAL A 321 -5.83 -24.86 11.69
N MET A 322 -6.11 -23.84 12.52
CA MET A 322 -5.32 -22.60 12.49
C MET A 322 -3.88 -22.79 12.94
N ALA A 323 -3.64 -23.64 13.95
CA ALA A 323 -2.28 -24.00 14.35
C ALA A 323 -1.51 -24.65 13.19
N CYS A 324 -2.15 -25.55 12.44
CA CYS A 324 -1.58 -26.12 11.22
C CYS A 324 -1.31 -25.04 10.17
N MET A 325 -2.29 -24.21 9.82
CA MET A 325 -2.15 -23.17 8.79
C MET A 325 -1.05 -22.14 9.11
N ARG A 326 -0.82 -21.83 10.39
CA ARG A 326 0.29 -20.97 10.83
C ARG A 326 1.66 -21.64 10.77
N SER A 327 1.71 -22.97 10.77
CA SER A 327 2.94 -23.75 10.63
C SER A 327 3.34 -24.01 9.18
N VAL A 328 2.41 -23.83 8.23
CA VAL A 328 2.69 -23.97 6.79
C VAL A 328 3.70 -22.92 6.36
N ASP A 329 4.65 -23.28 5.51
CA ASP A 329 5.59 -22.32 4.95
C ASP A 329 4.86 -21.26 4.10
N ALA A 330 5.32 -20.01 4.19
CA ALA A 330 4.66 -18.91 3.48
C ALA A 330 4.74 -19.09 1.95
N LYS A 331 5.80 -19.71 1.41
CA LYS A 331 5.88 -20.04 -0.02
C LYS A 331 4.80 -21.04 -0.41
N THR A 332 4.58 -22.08 0.39
CA THR A 332 3.53 -23.07 0.12
C THR A 332 2.15 -22.40 0.10
N LEU A 333 1.83 -21.57 1.10
CA LEU A 333 0.56 -20.82 1.12
C LEU A 333 0.41 -19.90 -0.13
N SER A 334 1.49 -19.19 -0.46
CA SER A 334 1.55 -18.25 -1.57
C SER A 334 1.30 -18.91 -2.93
N VAL A 335 1.77 -20.14 -3.12
CA VAL A 335 1.54 -20.94 -4.33
C VAL A 335 0.14 -21.55 -4.31
N GLN A 336 -0.24 -22.27 -3.24
CA GLN A 336 -1.47 -23.07 -3.22
C GLN A 336 -2.74 -22.23 -3.32
N GLN A 337 -2.74 -20.98 -2.84
CA GLN A 337 -3.91 -20.09 -2.97
C GLN A 337 -4.37 -19.91 -4.42
N TRP A 338 -3.47 -20.04 -5.41
CA TRP A 338 -3.80 -19.88 -6.83
C TRP A 338 -4.61 -21.05 -7.40
N ASN A 339 -4.69 -22.20 -6.73
CA ASN A 339 -5.55 -23.32 -7.16
C ASN A 339 -7.04 -22.95 -7.18
N SER A 340 -7.43 -21.93 -6.41
CA SER A 340 -8.80 -21.40 -6.37
C SER A 340 -9.04 -20.23 -7.34
N TYR A 341 -8.09 -19.93 -8.22
CA TYR A 341 -8.31 -19.02 -9.34
C TYR A 341 -9.24 -19.69 -10.36
N TRP A 342 -10.37 -19.05 -10.69
CA TRP A 342 -11.51 -19.71 -11.36
C TRP A 342 -11.93 -19.05 -12.68
N GLY A 343 -11.06 -18.23 -13.25
CA GLY A 343 -11.22 -17.58 -14.55
C GLY A 343 -10.67 -16.16 -14.57
N ILE A 344 -10.72 -15.50 -15.73
CA ILE A 344 -10.22 -14.12 -15.89
C ILE A 344 -10.80 -13.19 -14.82
N LEU A 345 -9.89 -12.54 -14.06
CA LEU A 345 -10.20 -11.67 -12.91
C LEU A 345 -10.96 -12.36 -11.74
N GLY A 346 -11.02 -13.69 -11.72
CA GLY A 346 -11.56 -14.51 -10.64
C GLY A 346 -10.53 -14.80 -9.57
N PHE A 347 -10.02 -13.76 -8.88
CA PHE A 347 -9.01 -13.92 -7.84
C PHE A 347 -9.58 -14.62 -6.59
N PRO A 348 -8.77 -15.46 -5.90
CA PRO A 348 -9.20 -16.16 -4.69
C PRO A 348 -9.25 -15.24 -3.46
N SER A 349 -8.69 -14.03 -3.54
CA SER A 349 -8.76 -13.01 -2.49
C SER A 349 -9.38 -11.73 -3.03
N ALA A 350 -10.32 -11.19 -2.26
CA ALA A 350 -10.96 -9.90 -2.50
C ALA A 350 -11.56 -9.39 -1.18
N PRO A 351 -11.91 -8.09 -1.07
CA PRO A 351 -12.72 -7.57 0.01
C PRO A 351 -13.96 -8.43 0.27
N THR A 352 -14.01 -9.05 1.45
CA THR A 352 -15.07 -9.99 1.82
C THR A 352 -16.18 -9.25 2.55
N ILE A 353 -17.44 -9.54 2.23
CA ILE A 353 -18.58 -9.05 3.01
C ILE A 353 -18.56 -9.75 4.38
N ASP A 354 -18.02 -9.08 5.38
CA ASP A 354 -17.73 -9.61 6.72
C ASP A 354 -18.69 -9.09 7.80
N GLY A 355 -19.59 -8.17 7.44
CA GLY A 355 -20.50 -7.52 8.40
C GLY A 355 -19.82 -6.44 9.26
N VAL A 356 -18.53 -6.18 9.07
CA VAL A 356 -17.70 -5.28 9.89
C VAL A 356 -17.02 -4.21 9.03
N PHE A 357 -15.97 -4.60 8.27
CA PHE A 357 -15.24 -3.68 7.40
C PHE A 357 -16.01 -3.42 6.11
N LEU A 358 -16.64 -4.46 5.55
CA LEU A 358 -17.61 -4.39 4.47
C LEU A 358 -18.95 -4.96 4.97
N PRO A 359 -19.85 -4.11 5.50
CA PRO A 359 -21.03 -4.60 6.21
C PRO A 359 -22.05 -5.31 5.33
N LYS A 360 -22.12 -4.93 4.05
CA LYS A 360 -23.13 -5.38 3.08
C LYS A 360 -22.56 -5.34 1.68
N ASP A 361 -23.32 -5.87 0.73
CA ASP A 361 -23.05 -5.74 -0.69
C ASP A 361 -22.81 -4.25 -1.07
N PRO A 362 -21.77 -3.96 -1.87
CA PRO A 362 -21.45 -2.60 -2.29
C PRO A 362 -22.62 -1.86 -2.97
N LEU A 363 -23.47 -2.54 -3.72
CA LEU A 363 -24.64 -1.95 -4.38
C LEU A 363 -25.72 -1.56 -3.35
N ASP A 364 -25.91 -2.37 -2.31
CA ASP A 364 -26.88 -2.09 -1.24
C ASP A 364 -26.46 -0.91 -0.36
N LEU A 365 -25.15 -0.69 -0.20
CA LEU A 365 -24.61 0.47 0.53
C LEU A 365 -24.94 1.80 -0.18
N HIS A 366 -25.04 1.79 -1.52
CA HIS A 366 -25.43 2.97 -2.31
C HIS A 366 -26.93 3.28 -2.21
N VAL A 367 -27.79 2.26 -2.21
CA VAL A 367 -29.26 2.43 -2.23
C VAL A 367 -29.80 2.91 -0.87
N ASN A 368 -29.20 2.49 0.25
CA ASN A 368 -29.75 2.71 1.59
C ASN A 368 -29.47 4.09 2.22
N LYS A 369 -29.09 5.12 1.47
CA LYS A 369 -28.74 6.48 1.99
C LYS A 369 -27.64 6.50 3.08
N HIS A 370 -26.99 5.38 3.42
CA HIS A 370 -25.90 5.34 4.38
C HIS A 370 -24.69 6.17 3.91
N ILE A 371 -24.37 6.12 2.61
CA ILE A 371 -23.32 6.93 1.98
C ILE A 371 -23.70 8.43 1.98
N SER A 372 -25.00 8.77 1.85
CA SER A 372 -25.45 10.17 1.77
C SER A 372 -25.25 10.99 3.05
N LYS A 373 -24.90 10.35 4.17
CA LYS A 373 -24.56 10.99 5.45
C LYS A 373 -23.05 11.02 5.73
N MET A 374 -22.22 10.37 4.92
CA MET A 374 -20.77 10.38 5.11
C MET A 374 -20.16 11.54 4.32
N PRO A 375 -19.39 12.44 4.95
CA PRO A 375 -18.73 13.56 4.26
C PRO A 375 -17.48 13.07 3.51
N SER A 376 -17.66 12.13 2.59
CA SER A 376 -16.63 11.59 1.70
C SER A 376 -16.76 12.20 0.31
N LYS A 377 -15.65 12.73 -0.22
CA LYS A 377 -15.57 13.33 -1.56
C LYS A 377 -14.69 12.48 -2.46
N VAL A 378 -15.27 11.89 -3.49
CA VAL A 378 -14.51 11.37 -4.63
C VAL A 378 -14.01 12.57 -5.42
N ILE A 379 -12.69 12.68 -5.56
CA ILE A 379 -12.03 13.79 -6.28
C ILE A 379 -11.98 13.49 -7.77
N SER A 380 -11.61 12.26 -8.14
CA SER A 380 -11.56 11.78 -9.51
C SER A 380 -11.87 10.28 -9.57
N LYS A 381 -12.50 9.88 -10.67
CA LYS A 381 -12.68 8.49 -11.09
C LYS A 381 -12.29 8.41 -12.56
N GLU A 382 -11.24 7.66 -12.86
CA GLU A 382 -10.64 7.56 -14.19
C GLU A 382 -10.58 6.10 -14.65
N PHE A 383 -10.65 5.89 -15.97
CA PHE A 383 -10.50 4.60 -16.65
C PHE A 383 -9.62 4.79 -17.89
N CYS A 384 -8.87 3.76 -18.27
CA CYS A 384 -8.05 3.71 -19.48
C CYS A 384 -8.82 3.07 -20.66
N ASP A 385 -8.45 3.41 -21.90
CA ASP A 385 -9.15 2.96 -23.11
C ASP A 385 -8.98 1.46 -23.44
N LEU A 386 -8.13 0.70 -22.71
CA LEU A 386 -7.81 -0.73 -22.96
C LEU A 386 -7.61 -1.58 -21.69
N GLU A 387 -8.46 -1.39 -20.67
CA GLU A 387 -8.39 -2.06 -19.35
C GLU A 387 -8.16 -3.59 -19.38
N THR A 388 -8.81 -4.31 -20.29
CA THR A 388 -8.83 -5.79 -20.27
C THR A 388 -7.75 -6.45 -21.10
N SER A 389 -6.96 -5.66 -21.84
CA SER A 389 -5.99 -6.17 -22.83
C SER A 389 -4.89 -7.01 -22.18
N PHE A 390 -4.38 -6.58 -21.03
CA PHE A 390 -3.40 -7.33 -20.22
C PHE A 390 -3.97 -8.67 -19.73
N PHE A 391 -5.13 -8.65 -19.09
CA PHE A 391 -5.75 -9.85 -18.52
C PHE A 391 -6.15 -10.88 -19.58
N SER A 392 -6.65 -10.42 -20.73
CA SER A 392 -7.06 -11.29 -21.83
C SER A 392 -5.88 -11.97 -22.52
N LEU A 393 -4.69 -11.35 -22.46
CA LEU A 393 -3.46 -11.93 -23.01
C LEU A 393 -2.96 -13.07 -22.13
N ASN A 394 -2.93 -12.87 -20.81
CA ASN A 394 -2.39 -13.85 -19.86
C ASN A 394 -3.27 -15.11 -19.78
N ASP A 395 -4.60 -14.96 -19.72
CA ASP A 395 -5.53 -16.09 -19.65
C ASP A 395 -5.45 -17.00 -20.90
N LYS A 396 -5.22 -16.42 -22.08
CA LYS A 396 -4.98 -17.19 -23.32
C LYS A 396 -3.70 -18.01 -23.26
N LEU A 397 -2.69 -17.57 -22.52
CA LEU A 397 -1.43 -18.31 -22.39
C LEU A 397 -1.58 -19.48 -21.43
N ASP A 398 -2.34 -19.31 -20.33
CA ASP A 398 -2.68 -20.40 -19.43
C ASP A 398 -3.52 -21.48 -20.12
N TYR A 399 -4.43 -21.10 -21.01
CA TYR A 399 -5.19 -22.06 -21.82
C TYR A 399 -4.32 -22.86 -22.83
N LEU A 400 -3.14 -22.34 -23.20
CA LEU A 400 -2.25 -22.96 -24.19
C LEU A 400 -1.15 -23.84 -23.59
N LYS A 401 -1.01 -23.87 -22.25
CA LYS A 401 -0.14 -24.79 -21.52
C LYS A 401 -0.92 -26.04 -21.11
#